data_AF-A0A352S693-F1
#
_entry.id   AF-A0A352S693-F1
#
_cell.length_a   1.000
_cell.length_b   1.000
_cell.length_c   1.000
_cell.angle_alpha   90.00
_cell.angle_beta   90.00
_cell.angle_gamma   90.00
#
_symmetry.space_group_name_H-M   'P 1'
#
loop_
_entity.id
_entity.type
_entity.pdbx_description
1 polymer ?
#
loop_
_entity_poly.entity_id
_entity_poly.type
_entity_poly.pdbx_seq_one_letter_code
_entity_poly.pdbx_strand_id
1 'polypeptide(L)'
;MSAAIHNIAGDQVGTARYSISPLSDRVYVFDIRIAPHHQRHGYGTAMLCYLAKEYGQPITPIHEVESANEFWGAARRYRGAGLSVTEDISISEMALEATRWQHLAPIAECLDKLITRRLSVDREPWHVAVGRGFGAEDNGDAATSGPAISDDSNTVRT
;
A
#
# COMPACT_ATOMS: atom_id res chain seq x y z
N MET A 1 7.95 2.17 -2.59
CA MET A 1 7.45 2.35 -3.98
C MET A 1 7.93 3.69 -4.52
N SER A 2 8.15 3.78 -5.83
CA SER A 2 8.46 5.03 -6.55
C SER A 2 7.42 5.23 -7.64
N ALA A 3 6.90 6.44 -7.77
CA ALA A 3 5.93 6.80 -8.80
C ALA A 3 6.43 8.02 -9.59
N ALA A 4 6.19 8.01 -10.90
CA ALA A 4 6.38 9.16 -11.76
C ALA A 4 5.08 9.98 -11.80
N ILE A 5 5.21 11.30 -11.68
CA ILE A 5 4.09 12.23 -11.74
C ILE A 5 4.09 12.81 -13.15
N HIS A 6 2.95 12.70 -13.84
CA HIS A 6 2.77 13.19 -15.20
C HIS A 6 1.74 14.31 -15.25
N ASN A 7 1.90 15.24 -16.18
CA ASN A 7 0.88 16.23 -16.51
C ASN A 7 -0.19 15.63 -17.45
N ILE A 8 -1.19 16.42 -17.84
CA ILE A 8 -2.25 15.99 -18.76
C ILE A 8 -1.75 15.72 -20.19
N ALA A 9 -0.63 16.31 -20.59
CA ALA A 9 0.01 16.04 -21.88
C ALA A 9 0.83 14.74 -21.87
N GLY A 10 1.00 14.11 -20.70
CA GLY A 10 1.79 12.90 -20.52
C GLY A 10 3.27 13.16 -20.22
N ASP A 11 3.71 14.41 -20.07
CA ASP A 11 5.09 14.71 -19.71
C ASP A 11 5.34 14.40 -18.24
N GLN A 12 6.48 13.79 -17.95
CA GLN A 12 6.90 13.56 -16.57
C GLN A 12 7.36 14.88 -15.93
N VAL A 13 6.61 15.33 -14.93
CA VAL A 13 6.87 16.60 -14.21
C VAL A 13 7.50 16.40 -12.84
N GLY A 14 7.58 15.16 -12.37
CA GLY A 14 8.15 14.85 -11.07
C GLY A 14 8.19 13.37 -10.72
N THR A 15 8.59 13.09 -9.49
CA THR A 15 8.62 11.77 -8.87
C THR A 15 8.16 11.85 -7.42
N ALA A 16 7.69 10.73 -6.88
CA ALA A 16 7.38 10.59 -5.47
C ALA A 16 7.79 9.21 -4.97
N ARG A 17 8.29 9.15 -3.74
CA ARG A 17 8.66 7.92 -3.06
C ARG A 17 7.81 7.77 -1.82
N TYR A 18 7.11 6.63 -1.72
CA TYR A 18 6.18 6.35 -0.65
C TYR A 18 6.13 4.86 -0.31
N SER A 19 5.56 4.52 0.84
CA SER A 19 5.28 3.13 1.24
C SER A 19 4.00 3.09 2.06
N ILE A 20 3.31 1.96 2.03
CA ILE A 20 2.23 1.67 2.96
C ILE A 20 2.88 1.10 4.23
N SER A 21 2.35 1.46 5.40
CA SER A 21 2.75 0.88 6.66
C SER A 21 2.53 -0.63 6.66
N PRO A 22 3.41 -1.45 7.26
CA PRO A 22 3.16 -2.88 7.46
C PRO A 22 1.87 -3.16 8.23
N LEU A 23 1.41 -2.19 9.04
CA LEU A 23 0.14 -2.26 9.78
C LEU A 23 -1.07 -1.81 8.95
N SER A 24 -0.86 -1.38 7.71
CA SER A 24 -1.89 -0.83 6.80
C SER A 24 -2.69 0.32 7.41
N ASP A 25 -2.08 1.10 8.31
CA ASP A 25 -2.73 2.20 9.04
C ASP A 25 -2.41 3.59 8.48
N ARG A 26 -1.36 3.71 7.65
CA ARG A 26 -0.89 4.98 7.06
C ARG A 26 -0.04 4.75 5.81
N VAL A 27 0.09 5.82 5.02
CA VAL A 27 1.03 5.91 3.90
C VAL A 27 2.19 6.83 4.28
N TYR A 28 3.40 6.30 4.29
CA TYR A 28 4.62 7.07 4.44
C TYR A 28 5.01 7.75 3.14
N VAL A 29 5.28 9.04 3.17
CA VAL A 29 5.85 9.78 2.02
C VAL A 29 7.26 10.22 2.37
N PHE A 30 8.24 9.65 1.65
CA PHE A 30 9.67 9.94 1.85
C PHE A 30 10.15 11.13 1.02
N ASP A 31 9.61 11.29 -0.19
CA ASP A 31 9.86 12.48 -1.00
C ASP A 31 8.76 12.71 -2.04
N ILE A 32 8.62 13.97 -2.42
CA ILE A 32 7.94 14.41 -3.63
C ILE A 32 8.87 15.42 -4.29
N ARG A 33 9.34 15.12 -5.50
CA ARG A 33 10.21 16.01 -6.29
C ARG A 33 9.46 16.46 -7.53
N ILE A 34 9.17 17.74 -7.62
CA ILE A 34 8.60 18.37 -8.83
C ILE A 34 9.70 19.22 -9.48
N ALA A 35 9.88 19.07 -10.79
CA ALA A 35 10.85 19.85 -11.54
C ALA A 35 10.60 21.35 -11.33
N PRO A 36 11.64 22.21 -11.18
CA PRO A 36 11.46 23.61 -10.77
C PRO A 36 10.47 24.41 -11.62
N HIS A 37 10.47 24.20 -12.94
CA HIS A 37 9.56 24.86 -13.89
C HIS A 37 8.10 24.38 -13.79
N HIS A 38 7.84 23.30 -13.06
CA HIS A 38 6.50 22.73 -12.81
C HIS A 38 6.03 22.91 -11.37
N GLN A 39 6.84 23.51 -10.48
CA GLN A 39 6.43 23.77 -9.10
C GLN A 39 5.26 24.75 -9.02
N ARG A 40 4.52 24.73 -7.90
CA ARG A 40 3.35 25.59 -7.63
C ARG A 40 2.16 25.43 -8.58
N HIS A 41 2.11 24.35 -9.37
CA HIS A 41 0.98 23.98 -10.22
C HIS A 41 0.07 22.90 -9.61
N GLY A 42 0.24 22.60 -8.31
CA GLY A 42 -0.61 21.63 -7.60
C GLY A 42 -0.24 20.15 -7.77
N TYR A 43 0.80 19.80 -8.54
CA TYR A 43 1.19 18.40 -8.77
C TYR A 43 1.50 17.62 -7.48
N GLY A 44 2.18 18.23 -6.51
CA GLY A 44 2.44 17.57 -5.22
C GLY A 44 1.14 17.27 -4.47
N THR A 45 0.22 18.23 -4.40
CA THR A 45 -1.09 18.04 -3.77
C THR A 45 -1.94 17.00 -4.52
N ALA A 46 -1.89 16.99 -5.85
CA ALA A 46 -2.57 15.98 -6.67
C ALA A 46 -2.05 14.57 -6.37
N MET A 47 -0.73 14.41 -6.22
CA MET A 47 -0.13 13.13 -5.80
C MET A 47 -0.62 12.69 -4.42
N LEU A 48 -0.69 13.61 -3.44
CA LEU A 48 -1.26 13.29 -2.12
C LEU A 48 -2.73 12.89 -2.20
N CYS A 49 -3.53 13.58 -3.00
CA CYS A 49 -4.94 13.23 -3.21
C CYS A 49 -5.10 11.86 -3.88
N TYR A 50 -4.22 11.51 -4.82
CA TYR A 50 -4.17 10.18 -5.42
C TYR A 50 -3.91 9.11 -4.36
N LEU A 51 -2.86 9.28 -3.54
CA LEU A 51 -2.53 8.33 -2.46
C LEU A 51 -3.67 8.17 -1.46
N ALA A 52 -4.31 9.27 -1.06
CA ALA A 52 -5.44 9.24 -0.13
C ALA A 52 -6.65 8.47 -0.71
N LYS A 53 -6.93 8.63 -2.00
CA LYS A 53 -8.00 7.87 -2.69
C LYS A 53 -7.66 6.40 -2.87
N GLU A 54 -6.43 6.11 -3.26
CA GLU A 54 -5.97 4.76 -3.56
C GLU A 54 -5.96 3.87 -2.32
N TYR A 55 -5.45 4.40 -1.21
CA TYR A 55 -5.21 3.60 -0.01
C TYR A 55 -6.18 3.88 1.14
N GLY A 56 -6.86 5.04 1.15
CA GLY A 56 -7.84 5.37 2.19
C GLY A 56 -7.25 5.59 3.58
N GLN A 57 -5.92 5.66 3.72
CA GLN A 57 -5.23 5.89 5.00
C GLN A 57 -4.64 7.30 5.09
N PRO A 58 -4.41 7.82 6.31
CA PRO A 58 -3.70 9.07 6.50
C PRO A 58 -2.30 9.03 5.90
N ILE A 59 -1.85 10.18 5.41
CA ILE A 59 -0.51 10.36 4.87
C ILE A 59 0.40 10.92 5.97
N THR A 60 1.53 10.25 6.17
CA THR A 60 2.55 10.63 7.14
C THR A 60 3.85 10.95 6.41
N PRO A 61 4.26 12.23 6.36
CA PRO A 61 5.56 12.61 5.82
C PRO A 61 6.69 12.02 6.66
N ILE A 62 7.77 11.60 6.00
CA ILE A 62 9.01 11.23 6.67
C ILE A 62 10.00 12.36 6.47
N HIS A 63 10.43 12.95 7.58
CA HIS A 63 11.42 14.01 7.65
C HIS A 63 11.09 15.21 6.75
N GLU A 64 10.26 16.12 7.26
CA GLU A 64 10.00 17.38 6.56
C GLU A 64 11.26 18.25 6.54
N VAL A 65 11.63 18.67 5.33
CA VAL A 65 12.70 19.64 5.14
C VAL A 65 12.13 21.05 5.15
N GLU A 66 12.88 22.00 5.69
CA GLU A 66 12.41 23.39 5.86
C GLU A 66 11.86 24.02 4.57
N SER A 67 12.49 23.72 3.43
CA SER A 67 12.06 24.22 2.12
C SER A 67 10.68 23.72 1.68
N ALA A 68 10.12 22.70 2.33
CA ALA A 68 8.82 22.12 2.06
C ALA A 68 7.76 22.45 3.13
N ASN A 69 8.09 23.22 4.18
CA ASN A 69 7.17 23.53 5.28
C ASN A 69 5.87 24.19 4.80
N GLU A 70 5.95 25.14 3.87
CA GLU A 70 4.75 25.79 3.32
C GLU A 70 3.86 24.80 2.57
N PHE A 71 4.48 23.87 1.82
CA PHE A 71 3.76 22.82 1.09
C PHE A 71 3.02 21.89 2.06
N TRP A 72 3.70 21.38 3.08
CA TRP A 72 3.09 20.46 4.04
C TRP A 72 2.05 21.16 4.92
N GLY A 73 2.32 22.40 5.35
CA GLY A 73 1.33 23.23 6.03
C GLY A 73 0.09 23.50 5.19
N ALA A 74 0.22 23.69 3.87
CA ALA A 74 -0.92 23.80 2.96
C ALA A 74 -1.65 22.45 2.79
N ALA A 75 -0.91 21.35 2.63
CA ALA A 75 -1.47 20.01 2.48
C ALA A 75 -2.29 19.58 3.71
N ARG A 76 -1.81 19.86 4.93
CA ARG A 76 -2.53 19.61 6.19
C ARG A 76 -3.83 20.41 6.32
N ARG A 77 -3.90 21.60 5.71
CA ARG A 77 -5.11 22.45 5.70
C ARG A 77 -6.09 22.10 4.58
N TYR A 78 -5.62 21.40 3.56
CA TYR A 78 -6.47 20.95 2.47
C TYR A 78 -7.51 19.93 2.96
N ARG A 79 -8.73 20.02 2.44
CA ARG A 79 -9.87 19.16 2.85
C ARG A 79 -10.48 18.39 1.68
N GLY A 80 -9.87 18.46 0.49
CA GLY A 80 -10.34 17.72 -0.68
C GLY A 80 -9.94 16.25 -0.65
N ALA A 81 -10.67 15.43 -1.39
CA ALA A 81 -10.34 14.02 -1.66
C ALA A 81 -10.16 13.11 -0.42
N GLY A 82 -10.71 13.48 0.74
CA GLY A 82 -10.49 12.73 1.98
C GLY A 82 -9.04 12.79 2.48
N LEU A 83 -8.24 13.75 1.97
CA LEU A 83 -6.85 13.89 2.34
C LEU A 83 -6.73 14.25 3.82
N SER A 84 -6.06 13.37 4.58
CA SER A 84 -5.63 13.61 5.95
C SER A 84 -4.11 13.46 6.00
N VAL A 85 -3.41 14.54 6.35
CA VAL A 85 -1.95 14.55 6.50
C VAL A 85 -1.62 14.72 7.97
N THR A 86 -0.78 13.84 8.52
CA THR A 86 -0.34 13.89 9.92
C THR A 86 0.88 14.79 10.10
N GLU A 87 1.32 14.95 11.34
CA GLU A 87 2.69 15.41 11.60
C GLU A 87 3.71 14.45 11.00
N ASP A 88 4.90 14.97 10.72
CA ASP A 88 5.97 14.17 10.16
C ASP A 88 6.60 13.26 11.21
N ILE A 89 7.26 12.21 10.73
CA ILE A 89 8.14 11.38 11.54
C ILE A 89 9.56 11.80 11.21
N SER A 90 10.27 12.35 12.20
CA SER A 90 11.67 12.72 12.05
C SER A 90 12.55 11.49 11.86
N ILE A 91 13.76 11.68 11.32
CA ILE A 91 14.74 10.59 11.17
C ILE A 91 15.04 9.93 12.52
N SER A 92 15.11 10.71 13.61
CA SER A 92 15.33 10.21 14.97
C SER A 92 14.20 9.31 15.47
N GLU A 93 12.96 9.50 15.00
CA GLU A 93 11.79 8.73 15.42
C GLU A 93 11.60 7.47 14.58
N MET A 94 12.32 7.30 13.46
CA MET A 94 12.15 6.13 12.58
C MET A 94 12.40 4.80 13.29
N ALA A 95 13.35 4.76 14.22
CA ALA A 95 13.64 3.55 15.00
C ALA A 95 12.48 3.20 15.95
N LEU A 96 11.89 4.22 16.58
CA LEU A 96 10.72 4.05 17.46
C LEU A 96 9.49 3.64 16.65
N GLU A 97 9.29 4.26 15.49
CA GLU A 97 8.22 3.90 14.56
C GLU A 97 8.35 2.44 14.11
N ALA A 98 9.57 1.97 13.82
CA ALA A 98 9.82 0.57 13.46
C ALA A 98 9.46 -0.43 14.57
N THR A 99 9.55 -0.03 15.85
CA THR A 99 9.10 -0.86 16.98
C THR A 99 7.61 -1.20 16.89
N ARG A 100 6.78 -0.33 16.28
CA ARG A 100 5.33 -0.56 16.18
C ARG A 100 4.98 -1.83 15.42
N TRP A 101 5.73 -2.19 14.38
CA TRP A 101 5.53 -3.40 13.59
C TRP A 101 6.61 -4.46 13.80
N GLN A 102 7.44 -4.32 14.83
CA GLN A 102 8.47 -5.34 15.12
C GLN A 102 7.86 -6.73 15.36
N HIS A 103 6.67 -6.77 15.95
CA HIS A 103 5.93 -8.00 16.18
C HIS A 103 5.51 -8.73 14.89
N LEU A 104 5.53 -8.06 13.73
CA LEU A 104 5.26 -8.66 12.43
C LEU A 104 6.50 -9.34 11.81
N ALA A 105 7.70 -9.10 12.34
CA ALA A 105 8.93 -9.67 11.77
C ALA A 105 8.94 -11.21 11.73
N PRO A 106 8.54 -11.94 12.80
CA PRO A 106 8.48 -13.40 12.76
C PRO A 106 7.49 -13.93 11.72
N ILE A 107 6.39 -13.21 11.52
CA ILE A 107 5.38 -13.52 10.50
C ILE A 107 5.99 -13.34 9.09
N ALA A 108 6.63 -12.19 8.83
CA ALA A 108 7.24 -11.93 7.54
C ALA A 108 8.30 -12.98 7.18
N GLU A 109 9.15 -13.37 8.14
CA GLU A 109 10.17 -14.42 7.95
C GLU A 109 9.54 -15.78 7.63
N CYS A 110 8.46 -16.14 8.33
CA CYS A 110 7.77 -17.41 8.08
C CYS A 110 7.10 -17.43 6.69
N LEU A 111 6.46 -16.33 6.27
CA LEU A 111 5.91 -16.20 4.92
C LEU A 111 7.00 -16.30 3.84
N ASP A 112 8.14 -15.65 4.05
CA ASP A 112 9.26 -15.69 3.11
C ASP A 112 9.80 -17.13 2.91
N LYS A 113 9.96 -17.87 4.02
CA LYS A 113 10.35 -19.29 3.98
C LYS A 113 9.33 -20.15 3.23
N LEU A 114 8.04 -19.97 3.51
CA LEU A 114 6.95 -20.71 2.84
C LEU A 114 6.88 -20.40 1.34
N ILE A 115 6.91 -19.12 0.97
CA ILE A 115 6.91 -18.69 -0.43
C ILE A 115 8.14 -19.25 -1.15
N THR A 116 9.32 -19.15 -0.54
CA THR A 116 10.57 -19.68 -1.11
C THR A 116 10.48 -21.19 -1.32
N ARG A 117 9.95 -21.94 -0.36
CA ARG A 117 9.72 -23.38 -0.49
C ARG A 117 8.78 -23.70 -1.66
N ARG A 118 7.61 -23.06 -1.71
CA ARG A 118 6.60 -23.29 -2.76
C ARG A 118 7.14 -23.01 -4.17
N LEU A 119 7.90 -21.93 -4.31
CA LEU A 119 8.53 -21.56 -5.58
C LEU A 119 9.65 -22.53 -5.98
N SER A 120 10.51 -22.91 -5.04
CA SER A 120 11.77 -23.60 -5.34
C SER A 120 11.66 -25.12 -5.32
N VAL A 121 10.92 -25.65 -4.33
CA VAL A 121 10.75 -27.08 -4.09
C VAL A 121 9.50 -27.58 -4.81
N ASP A 122 8.36 -26.97 -4.53
CA ASP A 122 7.06 -27.44 -5.03
C ASP A 122 6.78 -26.97 -6.47
N ARG A 123 7.63 -26.07 -7.00
CA ARG A 123 7.56 -25.51 -8.36
C ARG A 123 6.20 -24.88 -8.66
N GLU A 124 5.54 -24.33 -7.66
CA GLU A 124 4.26 -23.67 -7.84
C GLU A 124 4.42 -22.39 -8.67
N PRO A 125 3.43 -22.05 -9.53
CA PRO A 125 3.41 -20.75 -10.19
C PRO A 125 3.41 -19.61 -9.18
N TRP A 126 4.18 -18.55 -9.46
CA TRP A 126 4.43 -17.48 -8.50
C TRP A 126 3.15 -16.82 -7.94
N HIS A 127 2.14 -16.63 -8.78
CA HIS A 127 0.88 -16.00 -8.40
C HIS A 127 0.07 -16.87 -7.41
N VAL A 128 0.28 -18.18 -7.42
CA VAL A 128 -0.33 -19.11 -6.46
C VAL A 128 0.45 -19.12 -5.15
N ALA A 129 1.79 -19.19 -5.24
CA ALA A 129 2.67 -19.30 -4.08
C ALA A 129 2.53 -18.12 -3.10
N VAL A 130 2.38 -16.90 -3.64
CA VAL A 130 2.27 -15.66 -2.85
C VAL A 130 0.85 -15.36 -2.34
N GLY A 131 -0.19 -16.01 -2.89
CA GLY A 131 -1.59 -15.64 -2.63
C GLY A 131 -2.24 -16.31 -1.41
N ARG A 132 -1.69 -17.41 -0.89
CA ARG A 132 -2.36 -18.23 0.14
C ARG A 132 -2.13 -17.79 1.60
N GLY A 133 -1.10 -16.98 1.85
CA GLY A 133 -0.67 -16.69 3.23
C GLY A 133 -0.31 -17.96 4.01
N PHE A 134 -0.60 -17.97 5.31
CA PHE A 134 -0.21 -19.04 6.25
C PHE A 134 -1.08 -20.30 6.25
N GLY A 135 -2.18 -20.37 5.50
CA GLY A 135 -3.09 -21.51 5.57
C GLY A 135 -3.25 -22.21 4.23
N ALA A 136 -2.49 -23.28 3.98
CA ALA A 136 -2.82 -24.32 2.99
C ALA A 136 -1.83 -25.51 2.96
N GLU A 137 -1.20 -25.91 4.07
CA GLU A 137 -0.42 -27.16 4.07
C GLU A 137 -1.17 -28.27 4.82
N ASP A 138 -1.61 -29.25 4.04
CA ASP A 138 -1.68 -30.69 4.35
C ASP A 138 -2.38 -31.13 5.64
N ASN A 139 -3.72 -31.05 5.65
CA ASN A 139 -4.49 -32.19 6.15
C ASN A 139 -4.57 -33.22 5.02
N GLY A 140 -3.61 -34.13 5.00
CA GLY A 140 -3.78 -35.41 4.32
C GLY A 140 -4.85 -36.20 5.06
N ASP A 141 -6.10 -36.10 4.60
CA ASP A 141 -7.08 -37.16 4.82
C ASP A 141 -8.07 -37.21 3.66
N ALA A 142 -8.22 -38.42 3.14
CA ALA A 142 -9.13 -38.77 2.07
C ALA A 142 -10.57 -38.86 2.57
N ALA A 143 -11.49 -38.83 1.60
CA ALA A 143 -12.95 -39.02 1.68
C ALA A 143 -13.72 -37.73 2.07
N THR A 144 -14.80 -37.33 1.41
CA THR A 144 -15.83 -38.12 0.72
C THR A 144 -16.66 -37.22 -0.19
N SER A 145 -17.17 -37.81 -1.26
CA SER A 145 -18.17 -37.39 -2.23
C SER A 145 -19.26 -36.37 -1.79
N GLY A 146 -19.47 -35.37 -2.67
CA GLY A 146 -20.79 -34.93 -3.17
C GLY A 146 -21.54 -33.80 -2.41
N PRO A 147 -22.60 -33.18 -3.01
CA PRO A 147 -23.23 -33.54 -4.29
C PRO A 147 -23.34 -32.41 -5.32
N ALA A 148 -23.75 -32.85 -6.52
CA ALA A 148 -24.15 -32.05 -7.67
C ALA A 148 -25.25 -31.03 -7.34
N ILE A 149 -25.12 -29.82 -7.88
CA ILE A 149 -26.22 -28.87 -7.94
C ILE A 149 -26.91 -29.10 -9.28
N SER A 150 -28.01 -29.85 -9.21
CA SER A 150 -28.98 -29.99 -10.28
C SER A 150 -29.75 -28.69 -10.43
N ASP A 151 -29.84 -28.24 -11.67
CA ASP A 151 -30.76 -27.22 -12.17
C ASP A 151 -32.20 -27.69 -11.99
N ASP A 152 -33.04 -26.89 -11.33
CA ASP A 152 -34.48 -26.89 -11.58
C ASP A 152 -35.14 -25.59 -11.08
N SER A 153 -35.45 -24.75 -12.07
CA SER A 153 -36.69 -23.96 -12.22
C SER A 153 -37.75 -24.12 -11.13
N ASN A 154 -38.16 -23.01 -10.48
CA ASN A 154 -39.57 -22.57 -10.57
C ASN A 154 -39.82 -21.14 -10.05
N THR A 155 -40.43 -20.36 -10.93
CA THR A 155 -41.51 -19.36 -10.73
C THR A 155 -42.22 -19.39 -9.37
N VAL A 156 -42.56 -18.21 -8.82
CA VAL A 156 -43.95 -17.80 -8.49
C VAL A 156 -43.99 -16.33 -8.03
N ARG A 157 -44.95 -15.60 -8.62
CA ARG A 157 -45.48 -14.28 -8.27
C ARG A 157 -46.00 -14.20 -6.83
N THR A 158 -45.87 -13.02 -6.22
CA THR A 158 -47.05 -12.29 -5.67
C THR A 158 -46.81 -10.80 -5.72
#